data_AF-K0RQW6-F1
#
_entry.id   AF-K0RQW6-F1
#
_cell.length_a   1.000
_cell.length_b   1.000
_cell.length_c   1.000
_cell.angle_alpha   90.00
_cell.angle_beta   90.00
_cell.angle_gamma   90.00
#
_symmetry.space_group_name_H-M   'P 1'
#
loop_
_entity.id
_entity.type
_entity.pdbx_description
1 polymer ?
#
loop_
_entity_poly.entity_id
_entity_poly.type
_entity_poly.pdbx_seq_one_letter_code
_entity_poly.pdbx_strand_id
1 'polypeptide(L)'
;SDGARGILTQFLVQMDGVEIQENDVLVLGATNLPWDLDQAIRRRFEMRVYIPLPSRGARSEMLKIHLGDDPNTLTESDFDRLGRMTEGASGSDIHVLVKRALSEPVIKCQKAQQFLPVGSFLVPCKQYPNCSDCPVKLPADPSSKSYDCSHCGAKSMQLRNVPPEKLQAPDVCVEDFERVLKHSYSSVSKEDLEKYDRWTEEFGEVCA
;
A
#
# COMPACT_ATOMS: atom_id res chain seq x y z
N SER A 1 13.48 -1.28 34.97
CA SER A 1 14.50 -0.46 35.64
C SER A 1 13.78 0.56 36.51
N ASP A 2 14.29 0.86 37.71
CA ASP A 2 13.67 1.84 38.61
C ASP A 2 13.44 3.22 37.96
N GLY A 3 14.29 3.59 36.99
CA GLY A 3 14.11 4.82 36.20
C GLY A 3 12.82 4.86 35.37
N ALA A 4 12.42 3.75 34.73
CA ALA A 4 11.19 3.71 33.93
C ALA A 4 9.93 3.88 34.80
N ARG A 5 9.96 3.32 36.01
CA ARG A 5 8.87 3.42 36.99
C ARG A 5 8.77 4.84 37.57
N GLY A 6 9.90 5.52 37.78
CA GLY A 6 9.94 6.93 38.18
C GLY A 6 9.35 7.87 37.14
N ILE A 7 9.69 7.68 35.86
CA ILE A 7 9.13 8.45 34.74
C ILE A 7 7.61 8.24 34.65
N LEU A 8 7.15 6.99 34.77
CA LEU A 8 5.73 6.68 34.73
C LEU A 8 4.97 7.35 35.88
N THR A 9 5.52 7.29 37.10
CA THR A 9 4.93 7.93 38.27
C THR A 9 4.79 9.44 38.06
N GLN A 10 5.86 10.08 37.56
CA GLN A 10 5.83 11.52 37.30
C GLN A 10 4.80 11.88 36.24
N PHE A 11 4.68 11.09 35.16
CA PHE A 11 3.68 11.30 34.12
C PHE A 11 2.26 11.23 34.68
N LEU A 12 1.94 10.22 35.49
CA LEU A 12 0.62 10.07 36.10
C LEU A 12 0.30 11.21 37.07
N VAL A 13 1.27 11.68 37.87
CA VAL A 13 1.09 12.84 38.76
C VAL A 13 0.75 14.11 37.97
N GLN A 14 1.33 14.30 36.78
CA GLN A 14 0.97 15.44 35.94
C GLN A 14 -0.43 15.32 35.35
N MET A 15 -0.87 14.11 34.96
CA MET A 15 -2.26 13.90 34.50
C MET A 15 -3.28 14.29 35.57
N ASP A 16 -3.00 13.98 36.84
CA ASP A 16 -3.86 14.36 37.97
C ASP A 16 -3.85 15.88 38.23
N GLY A 17 -2.71 16.53 37.98
CA GLY A 17 -2.56 17.97 38.14
C GLY A 17 -3.23 18.79 37.04
N VAL A 18 -3.56 18.18 35.89
CA VAL A 18 -4.24 18.84 34.77
C VAL A 18 -5.72 19.12 35.08
N GLU A 19 -6.40 18.25 35.85
CA GLU A 19 -7.79 18.48 36.29
C GLU A 19 -7.95 19.76 37.14
N ILE A 20 -6.86 20.31 37.67
CA ILE A 20 -6.86 21.46 38.60
C ILE A 20 -6.60 22.79 37.87
N GLN A 21 -6.14 22.78 36.61
CA GLN A 21 -5.79 23.99 35.86
C GLN A 21 -6.94 24.47 34.97
N GLU A 22 -7.09 25.79 34.80
CA GLU A 22 -8.14 26.43 33.97
C GLU A 22 -8.01 26.18 32.45
N ASN A 23 -7.00 25.41 32.01
CA ASN A 23 -6.81 25.05 30.61
C ASN A 23 -7.30 23.62 30.36
N ASP A 24 -8.31 23.47 29.50
CA ASP A 24 -8.77 22.16 29.03
C ASP A 24 -7.69 21.50 28.15
N VAL A 25 -6.88 20.61 28.75
CA VAL A 25 -5.87 19.82 28.03
C VAL A 25 -6.43 18.43 27.73
N LEU A 26 -6.51 18.06 26.45
CA LEU A 26 -6.88 16.71 26.01
C LEU A 26 -5.63 15.84 25.84
N VAL A 27 -5.60 14.69 26.51
CA VAL A 27 -4.52 13.69 26.38
C VAL A 27 -5.00 12.52 25.54
N LEU A 28 -4.32 12.28 24.40
CA LEU A 28 -4.58 11.13 23.52
C LEU A 28 -3.41 10.15 23.57
N GLY A 29 -3.70 8.88 23.84
CA GLY A 29 -2.74 7.78 23.82
C GLY A 29 -3.08 6.76 22.73
N ALA A 30 -2.07 6.18 22.09
CA ALA A 30 -2.23 5.11 21.11
C ALA A 30 -1.33 3.92 21.49
N THR A 31 -1.86 2.70 21.43
CA THR A 31 -1.11 1.47 21.73
C THR A 31 -1.62 0.30 20.90
N ASN A 32 -0.70 -0.57 20.48
CA ASN A 32 -1.01 -1.88 19.87
C ASN A 32 -0.88 -3.03 20.90
N LEU A 33 -0.59 -2.73 22.16
CA LEU A 33 -0.42 -3.73 23.23
C LEU A 33 -1.20 -3.30 24.48
N PRO A 34 -2.54 -3.22 24.41
CA PRO A 34 -3.35 -2.67 25.50
C PRO A 34 -3.35 -3.54 26.76
N TRP A 35 -3.07 -4.85 26.63
CA TRP A 35 -2.94 -5.79 27.76
C TRP A 35 -1.64 -5.61 28.55
N ASP A 36 -0.60 -4.99 27.98
CA ASP A 36 0.67 -4.72 28.67
C ASP A 36 0.62 -3.43 29.50
N LEU A 37 -0.50 -2.69 29.44
CA LEU A 37 -0.69 -1.47 30.22
C LEU A 37 -0.96 -1.78 31.69
N ASP A 38 -0.15 -1.20 32.57
CA ASP A 38 -0.37 -1.25 34.01
C ASP A 38 -1.75 -0.68 34.37
N GLN A 39 -2.38 -1.26 35.39
CA GLN A 39 -3.64 -0.83 35.97
C GLN A 39 -3.65 0.66 36.32
N ALA A 40 -2.52 1.22 36.79
CA ALA A 40 -2.40 2.64 37.12
C ALA A 40 -2.65 3.56 35.90
N ILE A 41 -2.11 3.20 34.74
CA ILE A 41 -2.32 3.93 33.48
C ILE A 41 -3.74 3.74 32.99
N ARG A 42 -4.22 2.48 33.00
CA ARG A 42 -5.58 2.16 32.53
C ARG A 42 -6.64 2.99 33.26
N ARG A 43 -6.49 3.24 34.56
CA ARG A 43 -7.43 4.07 35.34
C ARG A 43 -7.44 5.55 34.97
N ARG A 44 -6.34 6.10 34.43
CA ARG A 44 -6.22 7.52 34.04
C ARG A 44 -6.61 7.79 32.59
N PHE A 45 -6.65 6.76 31.76
CA PHE A 45 -7.30 6.80 30.45
C PHE A 45 -8.71 6.22 30.59
N GLU A 46 -9.64 7.09 30.98
CA GLU A 46 -11.03 6.76 31.24
C GLU A 46 -11.71 6.29 29.94
N MET A 47 -11.63 7.11 28.88
CA MET A 47 -12.17 6.78 27.57
C MET A 47 -11.23 5.89 26.77
N ARG A 48 -11.72 4.73 26.31
CA ARG A 48 -10.95 3.74 25.57
C ARG A 48 -11.71 3.31 24.32
N VAL A 49 -11.25 3.79 23.18
CA VAL A 49 -11.85 3.52 21.86
C VAL A 49 -11.02 2.45 21.14
N TYR A 50 -11.65 1.32 20.84
CA TYR A 50 -11.05 0.32 19.95
C TYR A 50 -11.18 0.78 18.49
N ILE A 51 -10.07 0.74 17.75
CA ILE A 51 -10.03 1.07 16.33
C ILE A 51 -9.94 -0.24 15.53
N PRO A 52 -11.06 -0.75 14.98
CA PRO A 52 -11.05 -2.01 14.24
C PRO A 52 -10.40 -1.84 12.86
N LEU A 53 -10.16 -2.97 12.21
CA LEU A 53 -9.76 -2.98 10.80
C LEU A 53 -10.82 -2.31 9.92
N PRO A 54 -10.41 -1.63 8.82
CA PRO A 54 -11.33 -0.92 7.95
C PRO A 54 -12.34 -1.85 7.30
N SER A 55 -13.59 -1.40 7.20
CA SER A 55 -14.66 -2.08 6.46
C SER A 55 -14.36 -2.09 4.95
N ARG A 56 -15.04 -2.94 4.17
CA ARG A 56 -14.88 -2.99 2.70
C ARG A 56 -14.98 -1.60 2.05
N GLY A 57 -16.01 -0.82 2.41
CA GLY A 57 -16.21 0.52 1.85
C GLY A 57 -15.08 1.47 2.24
N ALA A 58 -14.63 1.41 3.50
CA ALA A 58 -13.47 2.18 3.95
C ALA A 58 -12.19 1.78 3.19
N ARG A 59 -11.96 0.49 2.94
CA ARG A 59 -10.80 0.03 2.16
C ARG A 59 -10.84 0.51 0.71
N SER A 60 -12.00 0.46 0.06
CA SER A 60 -12.18 1.03 -1.28
C SER A 60 -11.86 2.51 -1.32
N GLU A 61 -12.27 3.27 -0.31
CA GLU A 61 -11.97 4.70 -0.22
C GLU A 61 -10.50 4.96 0.08
N MET A 62 -9.88 4.20 0.99
CA MET A 62 -8.44 4.29 1.27
C MET A 62 -7.59 4.02 0.03
N LEU A 63 -7.99 3.05 -0.81
CA LEU A 63 -7.33 2.79 -2.08
C LEU A 63 -7.36 4.02 -3.01
N LYS A 64 -8.50 4.72 -3.09
CA LYS A 64 -8.62 5.96 -3.87
C LYS A 64 -7.77 7.08 -3.29
N ILE A 65 -7.82 7.30 -1.98
CA ILE A 65 -7.05 8.33 -1.29
C ILE A 65 -5.55 8.12 -1.50
N HIS A 66 -5.07 6.87 -1.38
CA HIS A 66 -3.65 6.56 -1.54
C HIS A 66 -3.20 6.59 -3.01
N LEU A 67 -4.11 6.36 -3.96
CA LEU A 67 -3.81 6.50 -5.39
C LEU A 67 -3.74 7.98 -5.81
N GLY A 68 -4.54 8.84 -5.18
CA GLY A 68 -4.53 10.29 -5.44
C GLY A 68 -4.73 10.61 -6.93
N ASP A 69 -3.87 11.49 -7.44
CA ASP A 69 -3.88 11.95 -8.84
C ASP A 69 -2.95 11.13 -9.76
N ASP A 70 -2.40 10.00 -9.29
CA ASP A 70 -1.52 9.17 -10.11
C ASP A 70 -2.25 8.62 -11.34
N PRO A 71 -1.64 8.67 -12.54
CA PRO A 71 -2.25 8.16 -13.77
C PRO A 71 -2.67 6.70 -13.67
N ASN A 72 -3.96 6.44 -13.83
CA ASN A 72 -4.54 5.11 -13.69
C ASN A 72 -5.74 4.93 -14.62
N THR A 73 -6.08 3.66 -14.89
CA THR A 73 -7.25 3.28 -15.67
C THR A 73 -8.34 2.64 -14.81
N LEU A 74 -8.35 2.89 -13.49
CA LEU A 74 -9.25 2.24 -12.55
C LEU A 74 -10.63 2.89 -12.57
N THR A 75 -11.67 2.05 -12.49
CA THR A 75 -13.07 2.47 -12.38
C THR A 75 -13.57 2.34 -10.94
N GLU A 76 -14.71 2.96 -10.65
CA GLU A 76 -15.42 2.79 -9.36
C GLU A 76 -15.70 1.32 -9.02
N SER A 77 -16.06 0.50 -10.03
CA SER A 77 -16.23 -0.94 -9.86
C SER A 77 -14.94 -1.67 -9.52
N ASP A 78 -13.78 -1.18 -10.00
CA ASP A 78 -12.49 -1.77 -9.66
C ASP A 78 -12.12 -1.49 -8.21
N PHE A 79 -12.35 -0.27 -7.70
CA PHE A 79 -12.13 0.04 -6.29
C PHE A 79 -13.00 -0.78 -5.35
N ASP A 80 -14.27 -0.99 -5.71
CA ASP A 80 -15.16 -1.87 -4.95
C ASP A 80 -14.69 -3.33 -4.97
N ARG A 81 -14.19 -3.79 -6.13
CA ARG A 81 -13.61 -5.13 -6.27
C ARG A 81 -12.32 -5.29 -5.47
N LEU A 82 -11.41 -4.33 -5.52
CA LEU A 82 -10.18 -4.33 -4.73
C LEU A 82 -10.46 -4.24 -3.22
N GLY A 83 -11.49 -3.49 -2.81
CA GLY A 83 -11.96 -3.44 -1.41
C GLY A 83 -12.46 -4.80 -0.91
N ARG A 84 -13.09 -5.60 -1.78
CA ARG A 84 -13.42 -7.01 -1.46
C ARG A 84 -12.18 -7.88 -1.34
N MET A 85 -11.23 -7.74 -2.27
CA MET A 85 -10.02 -8.57 -2.30
C MET A 85 -9.03 -8.29 -1.16
N THR A 86 -9.12 -7.12 -0.53
CA THR A 86 -8.26 -6.68 0.58
C THR A 86 -8.87 -6.95 1.96
N GLU A 87 -9.70 -8.00 2.09
CA GLU A 87 -10.30 -8.35 3.38
C GLU A 87 -9.23 -8.65 4.45
N GLY A 88 -9.40 -8.06 5.63
CA GLY A 88 -8.45 -8.17 6.74
C GLY A 88 -7.21 -7.29 6.61
N ALA A 89 -7.06 -6.51 5.53
CA ALA A 89 -5.94 -5.60 5.39
C ALA A 89 -6.07 -4.40 6.34
N SER A 90 -4.97 -4.03 6.99
CA SER A 90 -4.85 -2.77 7.72
C SER A 90 -4.67 -1.58 6.77
N GLY A 91 -4.82 -0.36 7.29
CA GLY A 91 -4.51 0.85 6.51
C GLY A 91 -3.07 0.87 5.99
N SER A 92 -2.12 0.38 6.80
CA SER A 92 -0.72 0.25 6.41
C SER A 92 -0.53 -0.73 5.26
N ASP A 93 -1.24 -1.85 5.27
CA ASP A 93 -1.18 -2.86 4.20
C ASP A 93 -1.71 -2.29 2.89
N ILE A 94 -2.82 -1.54 2.93
CA ILE A 94 -3.40 -0.88 1.75
C ILE A 94 -2.44 0.15 1.17
N HIS A 95 -1.81 0.96 2.01
CA HIS A 95 -0.80 1.93 1.56
C HIS A 95 0.38 1.24 0.86
N VAL A 96 0.88 0.14 1.42
CA VAL A 96 1.96 -0.65 0.82
C VAL A 96 1.51 -1.28 -0.50
N LEU A 97 0.28 -1.79 -0.57
CA LEU A 97 -0.32 -2.35 -1.77
C LEU A 97 -0.34 -1.31 -2.90
N VAL A 98 -0.86 -0.11 -2.64
CA VAL A 98 -0.93 0.97 -3.64
C VAL A 98 0.47 1.35 -4.12
N LYS A 99 1.42 1.57 -3.20
CA LYS A 99 2.82 1.88 -3.58
C LYS A 99 3.45 0.81 -4.47
N ARG A 100 3.18 -0.47 -4.19
CA ARG A 100 3.67 -1.58 -5.01
C ARG A 100 2.99 -1.58 -6.39
N ALA A 101 1.68 -1.37 -6.45
CA ALA A 101 0.95 -1.28 -7.71
C ALA A 101 1.42 -0.10 -8.57
N LEU A 102 1.68 1.07 -7.98
CA LEU A 102 2.27 2.23 -8.66
C LEU A 102 3.67 1.95 -9.23
N SER A 103 4.40 1.01 -8.64
CA SER A 103 5.73 0.61 -9.12
C SER A 103 5.67 -0.42 -10.26
N GLU A 104 4.52 -1.08 -10.50
CA GLU A 104 4.39 -2.11 -11.54
C GLU A 104 4.65 -1.59 -12.97
N PRO A 105 4.15 -0.41 -13.39
CA PRO A 105 4.54 0.18 -14.67
C PRO A 105 6.05 0.30 -14.88
N VAL A 106 6.78 0.73 -13.84
CA VAL A 106 8.24 0.85 -13.89
C VAL A 106 8.88 -0.52 -14.03
N ILE A 107 8.39 -1.52 -13.28
CA ILE A 107 8.87 -2.91 -13.37
C ILE A 107 8.60 -3.49 -14.77
N LYS A 108 7.45 -3.20 -15.38
CA LYS A 108 7.13 -3.60 -16.77
C LYS A 108 8.12 -2.98 -17.75
N CYS A 109 8.41 -1.68 -17.64
CA CYS A 109 9.41 -1.00 -18.45
C CYS A 109 10.80 -1.63 -18.31
N GLN A 110 11.22 -1.97 -17.08
CA GLN A 110 12.53 -2.59 -16.82
C GLN A 110 12.64 -4.00 -17.39
N LYS A 111 11.56 -4.79 -17.33
CA LYS A 111 11.52 -6.17 -17.84
C LYS A 111 11.27 -6.25 -19.35
N ALA A 112 10.75 -5.18 -19.95
CA ALA A 112 10.41 -5.14 -21.36
C ALA A 112 11.64 -5.40 -22.25
N GLN A 113 11.46 -6.28 -23.22
CA GLN A 113 12.45 -6.59 -24.24
C GLN A 113 12.15 -5.90 -25.58
N GLN A 114 10.91 -5.42 -25.73
CA GLN A 114 10.39 -4.74 -26.91
C GLN A 114 9.55 -3.55 -26.47
N PHE A 115 9.65 -2.45 -27.23
CA PHE A 115 8.87 -1.24 -27.04
C PHE A 115 8.10 -0.92 -28.32
N LEU A 116 6.84 -0.51 -28.18
CA LEU A 116 5.96 -0.18 -29.29
C LEU A 116 5.89 1.34 -29.48
N PRO A 117 6.01 1.84 -30.72
CA PRO A 117 5.79 3.25 -31.01
C PRO A 117 4.29 3.58 -30.94
N VAL A 118 3.92 4.51 -30.06
CA VAL A 118 2.57 5.06 -29.94
C VAL A 118 2.69 6.57 -30.07
N GLY A 119 2.36 7.10 -31.25
CA GLY A 119 2.61 8.50 -31.58
C GLY A 119 4.10 8.84 -31.53
N SER A 120 4.47 9.80 -30.69
CA SER A 120 5.87 10.20 -30.43
C SER A 120 6.57 9.39 -29.34
N PHE A 121 5.83 8.52 -28.62
CA PHE A 121 6.30 7.81 -27.45
C PHE A 121 6.54 6.32 -27.72
N LEU A 122 7.26 5.69 -26.80
CA LEU A 122 7.58 4.28 -26.75
C LEU A 122 7.01 3.70 -25.46
N VAL A 123 6.14 2.71 -25.59
CA VAL A 123 5.51 2.01 -24.46
C VAL A 123 6.04 0.57 -24.39
N PRO A 124 6.22 -0.01 -23.19
CA PRO A 124 6.66 -1.39 -23.07
C PRO A 124 5.61 -2.34 -23.65
N CYS A 125 6.06 -3.35 -24.38
CA CYS A 125 5.16 -4.36 -24.91
C CYS A 125 4.59 -5.25 -23.79
N LYS A 126 3.27 -5.51 -23.82
CA LYS A 126 2.58 -6.36 -22.84
C LYS A 126 2.94 -7.85 -22.97
N GLN A 127 3.25 -8.30 -24.19
CA GLN A 127 3.55 -9.70 -24.49
C GLN A 127 4.78 -9.79 -25.39
N TYR A 128 5.70 -10.69 -25.04
CA TYR A 128 6.89 -10.92 -25.83
C TYR A 128 6.88 -12.34 -26.40
N PRO A 129 7.09 -12.53 -27.71
CA PRO A 129 7.16 -11.51 -28.76
C PRO A 129 5.80 -10.84 -29.04
N ASN A 130 5.79 -9.58 -29.48
CA ASN A 130 4.53 -8.85 -29.73
C ASN A 130 3.66 -9.44 -30.87
N CYS A 131 4.27 -10.04 -31.89
CA CYS A 131 3.57 -10.71 -32.99
C CYS A 131 4.36 -11.92 -33.49
N SER A 132 3.76 -12.75 -34.35
CA SER A 132 4.39 -13.90 -34.99
C SER A 132 5.66 -13.55 -35.75
N ASP A 133 5.69 -12.36 -36.35
CA ASP A 133 6.77 -11.88 -37.22
C ASP A 133 7.81 -11.03 -36.45
N CYS A 134 7.67 -10.92 -35.13
CA CYS A 134 8.65 -10.23 -34.31
C CYS A 134 9.93 -11.07 -34.21
N PRO A 135 11.11 -10.46 -34.42
CA PRO A 135 12.36 -11.16 -34.18
C PRO A 135 12.46 -11.49 -32.68
N VAL A 136 12.37 -12.78 -32.35
CA VAL A 136 12.68 -13.29 -31.02
C VAL A 136 14.19 -13.20 -30.85
N LYS A 137 14.70 -12.65 -29.74
CA LYS A 137 16.11 -12.56 -29.37
C LYS A 137 16.91 -13.76 -29.92
N LEU A 138 17.67 -13.52 -30.99
CA LEU A 138 18.77 -14.38 -31.40
C LEU A 138 20.05 -13.91 -30.67
N PRO A 139 21.00 -14.80 -30.37
CA PRO A 139 22.09 -14.52 -29.45
C PRO A 139 23.10 -13.52 -30.03
N ALA A 140 23.55 -12.60 -29.16
CA ALA A 140 24.93 -12.11 -29.00
C ALA A 140 25.81 -11.76 -30.24
N ASP A 141 25.26 -11.38 -31.39
CA ASP A 141 26.08 -10.76 -32.44
C ASP A 141 26.18 -9.24 -32.22
N PRO A 142 27.39 -8.67 -31.94
CA PRO A 142 27.57 -7.25 -31.64
C PRO A 142 27.39 -6.32 -32.86
N SER A 143 27.21 -6.88 -34.06
CA SER A 143 27.24 -6.15 -35.31
C SER A 143 25.86 -5.60 -35.74
N SER A 144 25.43 -4.55 -35.05
CA SER A 144 24.64 -3.43 -35.60
C SER A 144 23.56 -3.76 -36.65
N LYS A 145 22.49 -4.46 -36.26
CA LYS A 145 21.19 -4.41 -36.97
C LYS A 145 20.11 -4.04 -35.96
N SER A 146 19.33 -3.00 -36.23
CA SER A 146 18.14 -2.68 -35.45
C SER A 146 17.13 -3.82 -35.62
N TYR A 147 16.82 -4.55 -34.55
CA TYR A 147 15.85 -5.66 -34.54
C TYR A 147 14.42 -5.12 -34.41
N ASP A 148 14.10 -4.13 -35.25
CA ASP A 148 12.80 -3.51 -35.31
C ASP A 148 11.88 -4.39 -36.16
N CYS A 149 10.74 -4.79 -35.61
CA CYS A 149 9.77 -5.59 -36.33
C CYS A 149 9.13 -4.75 -37.43
N SER A 150 9.29 -5.16 -38.69
CA SER A 150 8.68 -4.47 -39.84
C SER A 150 7.16 -4.63 -39.91
N HIS A 151 6.58 -5.61 -39.21
CA HIS A 151 5.14 -5.88 -39.22
C HIS A 151 4.38 -5.05 -38.16
N CYS A 152 4.83 -5.09 -36.91
CA CYS A 152 4.16 -4.36 -35.81
C CYS A 152 4.88 -3.10 -35.34
N GLY A 153 6.04 -2.78 -35.92
CA GLY A 153 6.84 -1.60 -35.54
C GLY A 153 7.54 -1.72 -34.18
N ALA A 154 7.45 -2.87 -33.50
CA ALA A 154 8.07 -3.07 -32.20
C ALA A 154 9.60 -2.96 -32.29
N LYS A 155 10.17 -2.10 -31.48
CA LYS A 155 11.62 -1.90 -31.39
C LYS A 155 12.20 -2.77 -30.30
N SER A 156 13.10 -3.69 -30.66
CA SER A 156 13.70 -4.60 -29.70
C SER A 156 14.88 -3.92 -29.00
N MET A 157 14.63 -3.37 -27.82
CA MET A 157 15.62 -2.68 -27.00
C MET A 157 15.31 -2.84 -25.51
N GLN A 158 16.32 -2.63 -24.67
CA GLN A 158 16.16 -2.58 -23.22
C GLN A 158 15.87 -1.14 -22.77
N LEU A 159 15.27 -0.97 -21.59
CA LEU A 159 14.91 0.33 -21.03
C LEU A 159 16.05 1.37 -21.09
N ARG A 160 17.29 0.97 -20.78
CA ARG A 160 18.48 1.85 -20.81
C ARG A 160 18.78 2.47 -22.18
N ASN A 161 18.27 1.88 -23.26
CA ASN A 161 18.47 2.35 -24.63
C ASN A 161 17.27 3.17 -25.13
N VAL A 162 16.21 3.31 -24.32
CA VAL A 162 15.05 4.15 -24.64
C VAL A 162 15.37 5.59 -24.23
N PRO A 163 15.28 6.58 -25.15
CA PRO A 163 15.44 7.98 -24.77
C PRO A 163 14.39 8.40 -23.73
N PRO A 164 14.77 9.04 -22.62
CA PRO A 164 13.82 9.40 -21.55
C PRO A 164 12.63 10.24 -22.05
N GLU A 165 12.89 11.20 -22.94
CA GLU A 165 11.90 12.07 -23.61
C GLU A 165 10.82 11.29 -24.38
N LYS A 166 11.13 10.07 -24.79
CA LYS A 166 10.25 9.22 -25.61
C LYS A 166 9.63 8.08 -24.80
N LEU A 167 10.04 7.87 -23.56
CA LEU A 167 9.49 6.79 -22.74
C LEU A 167 8.14 7.23 -22.17
N GLN A 168 7.11 6.45 -22.43
CA GLN A 168 5.83 6.57 -21.74
C GLN A 168 5.57 5.28 -20.96
N ALA A 169 5.58 5.38 -19.64
CA ALA A 169 5.16 4.29 -18.79
C ALA A 169 3.65 4.06 -18.95
N PRO A 170 3.18 2.81 -18.91
CA PRO A 170 1.76 2.53 -18.94
C PRO A 170 1.11 3.02 -17.65
N ASP A 171 -0.13 3.50 -17.74
CA ASP A 171 -0.93 3.84 -16.57
C ASP A 171 -1.19 2.60 -15.70
N VAL A 172 -1.35 2.81 -14.40
CA VAL A 172 -1.61 1.73 -13.45
C VAL A 172 -3.01 1.17 -13.68
N CYS A 173 -3.13 -0.15 -13.77
CA CYS A 173 -4.39 -0.83 -14.05
C CYS A 173 -4.75 -1.84 -12.95
N VAL A 174 -5.98 -2.34 -12.96
CA VAL A 174 -6.48 -3.27 -11.92
C VAL A 174 -5.65 -4.56 -11.84
N GLU A 175 -5.12 -5.03 -12.98
CA GLU A 175 -4.29 -6.22 -13.05
C GLU A 175 -2.96 -6.06 -12.31
N ASP A 176 -2.48 -4.83 -12.13
CA ASP A 176 -1.27 -4.57 -11.35
C ASP A 176 -1.54 -4.75 -9.85
N PHE A 177 -2.69 -4.27 -9.37
CA PHE A 177 -3.13 -4.54 -8.00
C PHE A 177 -3.35 -6.03 -7.76
N GLU A 178 -4.02 -6.72 -8.69
CA GLU A 178 -4.20 -8.17 -8.59
C GLU A 178 -2.88 -8.93 -8.54
N ARG A 179 -1.88 -8.51 -9.33
CA ARG A 179 -0.55 -9.13 -9.32
C ARG A 179 0.11 -8.99 -7.96
N VAL A 180 0.02 -7.82 -7.34
CA VAL A 180 0.56 -7.58 -6.00
C VAL A 180 -0.19 -8.40 -4.94
N LEU A 181 -1.51 -8.50 -5.06
CA LEU A 181 -2.38 -9.25 -4.14
C LEU A 181 -2.21 -10.78 -4.20
N LYS A 182 -1.56 -11.33 -5.24
CA LYS A 182 -1.22 -12.77 -5.29
C LYS A 182 -0.23 -13.19 -4.20
N HIS A 183 0.51 -12.26 -3.62
CA HIS A 183 1.42 -12.50 -2.51
C HIS A 183 0.76 -12.06 -1.19
N SER A 184 1.13 -12.68 -0.06
CA SER A 184 0.55 -12.37 1.25
C SER A 184 0.58 -10.87 1.53
N TYR A 185 -0.59 -10.30 1.84
CA TYR A 185 -0.81 -8.86 1.91
C TYR A 185 -1.33 -8.37 3.27
N SER A 186 -1.79 -9.24 4.17
CA SER A 186 -2.23 -8.84 5.50
C SER A 186 -1.12 -9.00 6.53
N SER A 187 -0.88 -7.97 7.33
CA SER A 187 0.02 -8.00 8.48
C SER A 187 -0.67 -8.38 9.79
N VAL A 188 -2.00 -8.44 9.82
CA VAL A 188 -2.79 -8.71 11.02
C VAL A 188 -3.40 -10.11 10.95
N SER A 189 -3.16 -10.92 11.99
CA SER A 189 -3.70 -12.28 12.11
C SER A 189 -5.10 -12.28 12.73
N LYS A 190 -5.84 -13.38 12.56
CA LYS A 190 -7.17 -13.53 13.18
C LYS A 190 -7.05 -13.66 14.70
N GLU A 191 -6.01 -14.36 15.15
CA GLU A 191 -5.71 -14.56 16.56
C GLU A 191 -5.43 -13.24 17.29
N ASP A 192 -4.78 -12.29 16.61
CA ASP A 192 -4.56 -10.94 17.14
C ASP A 192 -5.90 -10.22 17.34
N LEU A 193 -6.80 -10.27 16.35
CA LEU A 193 -8.12 -9.62 16.43
C LEU A 193 -8.96 -10.18 17.58
N GLU A 194 -8.99 -11.50 17.75
CA GLU A 194 -9.70 -12.14 18.87
C GLU A 194 -9.15 -11.73 20.24
N LYS A 195 -7.86 -11.37 20.31
CA LYS A 195 -7.26 -10.84 21.53
C LYS A 195 -7.73 -9.41 21.81
N TYR A 196 -7.84 -8.57 20.77
CA TYR A 196 -8.39 -7.22 20.92
C TYR A 196 -9.87 -7.22 21.25
N ASP A 197 -10.66 -8.09 20.63
CA ASP A 197 -12.11 -8.17 20.87
C ASP A 197 -12.38 -8.55 22.34
N ARG A 198 -11.70 -9.59 22.85
CA ARG A 198 -11.79 -9.98 24.27
C ARG A 198 -11.37 -8.86 25.22
N TRP A 199 -10.28 -8.15 24.90
CA TRP A 199 -9.82 -7.04 25.74
C TRP A 199 -10.83 -5.87 25.74
N THR A 200 -11.45 -5.61 24.60
CA THR A 200 -12.44 -4.55 24.41
C THR A 200 -13.75 -4.88 25.12
N GLU A 201 -14.19 -6.14 25.13
CA GLU A 201 -15.34 -6.59 25.93
C GLU A 201 -15.12 -6.40 27.43
N GLU A 202 -13.89 -6.60 27.93
CA GLU A 202 -13.56 -6.51 29.35
C GLU A 202 -13.30 -5.07 29.82
N PHE A 203 -12.63 -4.25 29.00
CA PHE A 203 -12.12 -2.93 29.41
C PHE A 203 -12.48 -1.77 28.47
N GLY A 204 -13.08 -2.04 27.32
CA GLY A 204 -13.44 -1.01 26.35
C GLY A 204 -14.71 -0.25 26.73
N GLU A 205 -14.86 0.95 26.19
CA GLU A 205 -16.14 1.64 26.19
C GLU A 205 -16.79 1.43 24.82
N VAL A 206 -18.05 0.96 24.81
CA VAL A 206 -18.85 0.96 23.59
C VAL A 206 -19.29 2.41 23.40
N CYS A 207 -18.73 3.10 22.41
CA CYS A 207 -19.31 4.35 21.95
C CYS A 207 -20.72 4.04 21.43
N ALA A 208 -21.74 4.39 22.24
CA ALA A 208 -23.15 4.31 21.88
C ALA A 208 -23.52 5.36 20.81
#